data_AF-A0A1Q7IFR9-F1
#
_entry.id   AF-A0A1Q7IFR9-F1
#
_cell.length_a   1.000
_cell.length_b   1.000
_cell.length_c   1.000
_cell.angle_alpha   90.00
_cell.angle_beta   90.00
_cell.angle_gamma   90.00
#
_symmetry.space_group_name_H-M   'P 1'
#
loop_
_entity.id
_entity.type
_entity.pdbx_description
1 polymer ?
#
loop_
_entity_poly.entity_id
_entity_poly.type
_entity_poly.pdbx_seq_one_letter_code
_entity_poly.pdbx_strand_id
1 'polypeptide(L)'
;MRTSRQFDVSRVMVVEDKTLSAKGLEAVANRITVKLSYGKVVTKQVDYHKGHPKNPITDKEVEDKFERLTRTNLTKNRVGRIPGDSLELGESK
;
A
#
# COMPACT_ATOMS: atom_id res chain seq x y z
N MET A 1 -4.42 -24.65 18.25
CA MET A 1 -5.56 -24.08 17.49
C MET A 1 -5.08 -22.89 16.67
N ARG A 2 -4.96 -23.04 15.35
CA ARG A 2 -4.74 -21.95 14.39
C ARG A 2 -5.71 -22.15 13.24
N THR A 3 -6.88 -21.55 13.31
CA THR A 3 -7.82 -21.48 12.19
C THR A 3 -7.50 -20.23 11.36
N SER A 4 -6.34 -20.22 10.71
CA SER A 4 -6.13 -19.28 9.61
C SER A 4 -6.96 -19.79 8.43
N ARG A 5 -8.20 -19.29 8.31
CA ARG A 5 -8.95 -19.45 7.06
C ARG A 5 -8.17 -18.73 5.98
N GLN A 6 -7.60 -19.48 5.06
CA GLN A 6 -6.95 -18.94 3.89
C GLN A 6 -7.95 -18.09 3.11
N PHE A 7 -7.50 -16.93 2.63
CA PHE A 7 -8.29 -16.08 1.76
C PHE A 7 -8.59 -16.84 0.45
N ASP A 8 -9.88 -17.07 0.20
CA ASP A 8 -10.38 -17.82 -0.94
C ASP A 8 -10.70 -16.85 -2.08
N VAL A 9 -9.82 -16.80 -3.06
CA VAL A 9 -9.93 -15.89 -4.22
C VAL A 9 -11.15 -16.21 -5.08
N SER A 10 -11.69 -17.43 -5.03
CA SER A 10 -12.90 -17.81 -5.78
C SER A 10 -14.15 -17.02 -5.37
N ARG A 11 -14.11 -16.37 -4.20
CA ARG A 11 -15.17 -15.52 -3.67
C ARG A 11 -15.01 -14.05 -4.05
N VAL A 12 -13.98 -13.71 -4.82
CA VAL A 12 -13.71 -12.35 -5.27
C VAL A 12 -14.37 -12.15 -6.62
N MET A 13 -15.21 -11.12 -6.71
CA MET A 13 -15.75 -10.63 -7.98
C MET A 13 -15.18 -9.24 -8.25
N VAL A 14 -14.71 -9.04 -9.48
CA VAL A 14 -14.22 -7.74 -9.95
C VAL A 14 -15.24 -7.20 -10.94
N VAL A 15 -15.71 -5.99 -10.69
CA VAL A 15 -16.71 -5.31 -11.51
C VAL A 15 -16.25 -3.88 -11.73
N GLU A 16 -16.42 -3.38 -12.95
CA GLU A 16 -16.15 -1.98 -13.26
C GLU A 16 -17.16 -1.06 -12.57
N ASP A 17 -16.67 -0.03 -11.89
CA ASP A 17 -17.47 1.11 -11.45
C ASP A 17 -17.17 2.30 -12.37
N LYS A 18 -18.11 2.62 -13.27
CA LYS A 18 -17.95 3.71 -14.25
C LYS A 18 -17.63 5.05 -13.62
N THR A 19 -18.09 5.30 -12.38
CA THR A 19 -17.80 6.55 -11.67
C THR A 19 -16.37 6.62 -11.18
N LEU A 20 -15.76 5.47 -10.85
CA LEU A 20 -14.34 5.39 -10.51
C LEU A 20 -13.48 5.38 -11.77
N SER A 21 -13.88 4.64 -12.81
CA SER A 21 -13.19 4.64 -14.11
C SER A 21 -13.07 6.06 -14.69
N ALA A 22 -14.12 6.88 -14.58
CA ALA A 22 -14.12 8.25 -15.07
C ALA A 22 -13.06 9.16 -14.42
N LYS A 23 -12.54 8.82 -13.23
CA LYS A 23 -11.44 9.56 -12.59
C LYS A 23 -10.09 9.32 -13.27
N GLY A 24 -9.96 8.24 -14.05
CA GLY A 24 -8.77 7.94 -14.85
C GLY A 24 -7.49 7.81 -14.02
N LEU A 25 -6.36 8.18 -14.64
CA LEU A 25 -5.04 8.08 -14.03
C LEU A 25 -4.82 9.08 -12.88
N GLU A 26 -5.64 10.13 -12.78
CA GLU A 26 -5.54 11.11 -11.71
C GLU A 26 -5.85 10.49 -10.33
N ALA A 27 -6.86 9.63 -10.28
CA ALA A 27 -7.22 8.91 -9.08
C ALA A 27 -7.55 7.47 -9.49
N VAL A 28 -6.54 6.60 -9.44
CA VAL A 28 -6.63 5.16 -9.71
C VAL A 28 -7.45 4.46 -8.61
N ALA A 29 -8.73 4.83 -8.56
CA ALA A 29 -9.61 4.63 -7.45
C ALA A 29 -10.17 3.21 -7.44
N ASN A 30 -10.22 2.62 -6.25
CA ASN A 30 -10.74 1.28 -6.05
C ASN A 30 -11.69 1.26 -4.85
N ARG A 31 -12.82 0.56 -4.98
CA ARG A 31 -13.76 0.31 -3.90
C ARG A 31 -13.89 -1.19 -3.65
N ILE A 32 -13.68 -1.60 -2.41
CA ILE A 32 -13.82 -2.99 -1.97
C ILE A 32 -15.04 -3.07 -1.06
N THR A 33 -15.93 -3.99 -1.37
CA THR A 33 -17.10 -4.34 -0.55
C THR A 33 -16.98 -5.78 -0.10
N VAL A 34 -17.00 -6.01 1.21
CA VAL A 34 -16.95 -7.34 1.82
C VAL A 34 -18.28 -7.64 2.47
N LYS A 35 -18.90 -8.76 2.08
CA LYS A 35 -20.08 -9.31 2.74
C LYS A 35 -19.63 -10.42 3.69
N LEU A 36 -19.87 -10.23 4.98
CA LEU A 36 -19.50 -11.19 6.02
C LEU A 36 -20.60 -12.23 6.18
N SER A 37 -20.23 -13.45 6.59
CA SER A 37 -21.16 -14.59 6.68
C SER A 37 -22.32 -14.35 7.66
N TYR A 38 -22.16 -13.44 8.62
CA TYR A 38 -23.18 -13.04 9.58
C TYR A 38 -24.04 -11.85 9.09
N GLY A 39 -24.02 -11.56 7.78
CA GLY A 39 -24.88 -10.57 7.14
C GLY A 39 -24.35 -9.13 7.10
N LYS A 40 -23.29 -8.81 7.85
CA LYS A 40 -22.69 -7.47 7.83
C LYS A 40 -21.98 -7.18 6.51
N VAL A 41 -22.19 -5.97 5.98
CA VAL A 41 -21.48 -5.46 4.79
C VAL A 41 -20.53 -4.35 5.23
N VAL A 42 -19.28 -4.42 4.75
CA VAL A 42 -18.25 -3.40 4.99
C VAL A 42 -17.71 -2.94 3.65
N THR A 43 -17.70 -1.64 3.43
CA THR A 43 -17.22 -1.02 2.20
C THR A 43 -16.12 -0.02 2.50
N LYS A 44 -15.05 -0.04 1.69
CA LYS A 44 -14.01 0.99 1.73
C LYS A 44 -13.57 1.35 0.32
N GLN A 45 -13.38 2.64 0.09
CA GLN A 45 -12.84 3.18 -1.14
C GLN A 45 -11.51 3.87 -0.87
N VAL A 46 -10.57 3.70 -1.79
CA VAL A 46 -9.28 4.40 -1.81
C VAL A 46 -9.15 5.04 -3.18
N ASP A 47 -9.15 6.37 -3.21
CA ASP A 47 -8.94 7.15 -4.43
C ASP A 47 -7.45 7.42 -4.68
N TYR A 48 -6.70 7.70 -3.62
CA TYR A 48 -5.27 7.98 -3.66
C TYR A 48 -4.52 7.01 -2.75
N HIS A 49 -3.86 6.02 -3.36
CA HIS A 49 -3.05 5.06 -2.63
C HIS A 49 -1.83 5.73 -2.00
N LYS A 50 -1.27 5.11 -0.95
CA LYS A 50 -0.07 5.63 -0.27
C LYS A 50 1.10 5.67 -1.25
N GLY A 51 1.75 6.82 -1.36
CA GLY A 51 2.78 7.12 -2.38
C GLY A 51 2.27 7.94 -3.57
N HIS A 52 0.95 8.12 -3.73
CA HIS A 52 0.41 9.07 -4.69
C HIS A 52 0.78 10.51 -4.28
N PRO A 53 0.96 11.49 -5.20
CA PRO A 53 1.26 12.87 -4.83
C PRO A 53 0.27 13.50 -3.83
N LYS A 54 -1.02 13.13 -3.93
CA LYS A 54 -2.08 13.55 -2.98
C LYS A 54 -2.16 12.70 -1.69
N ASN A 55 -1.34 11.67 -1.55
CA ASN A 55 -1.19 10.83 -0.35
C ASN A 55 0.27 10.36 -0.22
N PRO A 56 1.21 11.30 0.02
CA PRO A 56 2.63 11.00 -0.03
C PRO A 56 3.03 10.02 1.07
N ILE A 57 4.07 9.24 0.79
CA ILE A 57 4.76 8.45 1.80
C ILE A 57 5.68 9.39 2.58
N THR A 58 5.74 9.26 3.91
CA THR A 58 6.68 10.04 4.71
C THR A 58 8.07 9.42 4.64
N ASP A 59 9.11 10.21 4.88
CA ASP A 59 10.49 9.71 4.87
C ASP A 59 10.66 8.53 5.83
N LYS A 60 10.08 8.63 7.03
CA LYS A 60 10.07 7.51 7.99
C LYS A 60 9.42 6.25 7.41
N GLU A 61 8.30 6.36 6.71
CA GLU A 61 7.65 5.19 6.11
C GLU A 61 8.47 4.62 4.94
N VAL A 62 9.20 5.46 4.20
CA VAL A 62 10.16 5.04 3.18
C VAL A 62 11.32 4.28 3.84
N GLU A 63 11.92 4.83 4.88
CA GLU A 63 13.01 4.22 5.66
C GLU A 63 12.60 2.88 6.24
N ASP A 64 11.45 2.83 6.93
CA ASP A 64 10.92 1.60 7.54
C ASP A 64 10.66 0.52 6.47
N LYS A 65 10.15 0.92 5.29
CA LYS A 65 9.95 0.00 4.15
C LYS A 65 11.29 -0.49 3.60
N PHE A 66 12.27 0.40 3.46
CA PHE A 66 13.61 0.08 2.97
C PHE A 66 14.31 -0.91 3.91
N GLU A 67 14.30 -0.65 5.22
CA GLU A 67 14.86 -1.55 6.21
C GLU A 67 14.21 -2.93 6.13
N ARG A 68 12.88 -2.98 6.08
CA ARG A 68 12.14 -4.24 5.96
C ARG A 68 12.53 -5.05 4.73
N LEU A 69 12.70 -4.40 3.57
CA LEU A 69 13.04 -5.08 2.31
C LEU A 69 14.51 -5.52 2.23
N THR A 70 15.40 -4.86 2.96
CA THR A 70 16.85 -5.11 2.89
C THR A 70 17.40 -5.94 4.04
N ARG A 71 16.63 -6.13 5.12
CA ARG A 71 17.05 -6.83 6.35
C ARG A 71 17.69 -8.20 6.14
N THR A 72 17.32 -8.95 5.11
CA THR A 72 17.90 -10.28 4.82
C THR A 72 19.18 -10.20 3.98
N ASN A 73 19.40 -9.09 3.27
CA ASN A 73 20.48 -8.95 2.29
C ASN A 73 21.59 -8.00 2.76
N LEU A 74 21.31 -7.12 3.72
CA LEU A 74 22.24 -6.14 4.26
C LEU A 74 22.38 -6.33 5.78
N THR A 75 23.61 -6.23 6.28
CA THR A 75 23.84 -6.13 7.73
C THR A 75 23.25 -4.84 8.26
N LYS A 76 22.74 -4.84 9.50
CA LYS A 76 22.03 -3.68 10.09
C LYS A 76 22.79 -2.34 9.95
N ASN A 77 24.12 -2.38 10.08
CA ASN A 77 24.98 -1.19 9.92
C ASN A 77 25.00 -0.60 8.50
N ARG A 78 24.67 -1.39 7.46
CA ARG A 78 24.55 -0.92 6.07
C ARG A 78 23.14 -0.45 5.73
N VAL A 79 22.12 -0.99 6.41
CA VAL A 79 20.71 -0.66 6.16
C VAL A 79 20.38 0.78 6.57
N GLY A 80 20.89 1.27 7.70
CA GLY A 80 20.64 2.65 8.14
C GLY A 80 21.43 3.71 7.38
N ARG A 81 22.54 3.33 6.74
CA ARG A 81 23.45 4.26 6.06
C ARG A 81 22.98 4.65 4.67
N ILE A 82 22.37 3.72 3.93
CA ILE A 82 21.93 3.96 2.54
C ILE A 82 20.77 4.95 2.45
N PRO A 83 19.72 4.90 3.29
CA PRO A 83 18.67 5.91 3.30
C PRO A 83 19.20 7.28 3.66
N GLY A 84 20.04 7.40 4.70
CA GLY A 84 20.67 8.67 5.07
C GLY A 84 21.47 9.27 3.92
N ASP A 85 22.36 8.48 3.30
CA ASP A 85 23.20 8.94 2.20
C ASP A 85 22.41 9.18 0.89
N SER A 86 21.24 8.55 0.67
CA SER A 86 20.47 8.67 -0.59
C SER A 86 19.33 9.69 -0.52
N LEU A 87 18.75 9.91 0.67
CA LEU A 87 17.68 10.88 0.88
C LEU A 87 18.23 12.30 1.04
N GLU A 88 19.47 12.47 1.51
CA GLU A 88 20.15 13.77 1.57
C GLU A 88 20.64 14.28 0.20
N LEU A 89 20.77 13.41 -0.82
CA LEU A 89 21.19 13.80 -2.17
C LEU A 89 20.10 14.56 -2.97
N GLY A 90 18.91 14.75 -2.40
CA GLY A 90 17.81 15.52 -2.99
C GLY A 90 17.78 17.00 -2.60
N GLU A 91 18.54 17.41 -1.58
CA GLU A 91 18.65 18.81 -1.13
C GLU A 91 19.86 19.46 -1.82
N SER A 92 19.78 19.63 -3.14
CA SER A 92 20.71 20.50 -3.89
C SER A 92 19.92 21.61 -4.56
N LYS A 93 19.87 22.74 -3.83
CA LYS A 93 19.76 24.16 -4.24
C LYS A 93 18.86 24.54 -5.43
#